data_AF-K6ZKT8-F1
#
_entry.id   AF-K6ZKT8-F1
#
_cell.length_a   1.000
_cell.length_b   1.000
_cell.length_c   1.000
_cell.angle_alpha   90.00
_cell.angle_beta   90.00
_cell.angle_gamma   90.00
#
_symmetry.space_group_name_H-M   'P 1'
#
loop_
_entity.id
_entity.type
_entity.pdbx_description
1 polymer ?
#
loop_
_entity_poly.entity_id
_entity_poly.type
_entity_poly.pdbx_seq_one_letter_code
_entity_poly.pdbx_strand_id
1 'polypeptide(L)'
;MRSEKTEQAIEEFIERLGLISQAEGMPRISGRILGVLVLFDEPFSFSQLSEKLQVSRASISTNTRLLETLSIIERTTKPGERQNYFRLRKNPYVSLMRGIQTRMLYAQEVVEEAREQLPEQWSGAQKRLQELEKFYKDFYHASLAITNK
;
A
#
# COMPACT_ATOMS: atom_id res chain seq x y z
N MET A 1 -15.52 -8.62 -27.08
CA MET A 1 -14.07 -8.90 -26.95
C MET A 1 -13.35 -7.57 -26.83
N ARG A 2 -12.21 -7.47 -26.14
CA ARG A 2 -11.37 -6.26 -26.20
C ARG A 2 -10.52 -6.32 -27.47
N SER A 3 -9.84 -5.23 -27.83
CA SER A 3 -8.88 -5.26 -28.94
C SER A 3 -7.52 -5.73 -28.42
N GLU A 4 -6.71 -6.38 -29.26
CA GLU A 4 -5.34 -6.80 -28.94
C GLU A 4 -4.51 -5.66 -28.34
N LYS A 5 -4.57 -4.47 -28.93
CA LYS A 5 -3.93 -3.24 -28.42
C LYS A 5 -4.43 -2.82 -27.02
N THR A 6 -5.69 -3.10 -26.70
CA THR A 6 -6.26 -2.87 -25.36
C THR A 6 -5.71 -3.88 -24.36
N GLU A 7 -5.60 -5.14 -24.75
CA GLU A 7 -5.12 -6.23 -23.88
C GLU A 7 -3.62 -6.06 -23.59
N GLN A 8 -2.81 -5.75 -24.60
CA GLN A 8 -1.39 -5.38 -24.44
C GLN A 8 -1.20 -4.20 -23.46
N ALA A 9 -2.01 -3.13 -23.59
CA ALA A 9 -1.92 -1.98 -22.70
C ALA A 9 -2.32 -2.28 -21.25
N ILE A 10 -3.25 -3.22 -21.04
CA ILE A 10 -3.64 -3.72 -19.71
C ILE A 10 -2.48 -4.50 -19.07
N GLU A 11 -1.84 -5.39 -19.84
CA GLU A 11 -0.71 -6.18 -19.35
C GLU A 11 0.51 -5.31 -19.05
N GLU A 12 0.84 -4.35 -19.92
CA GLU A 12 1.91 -3.38 -19.68
C GLU A 12 1.66 -2.55 -18.41
N PHE A 13 0.43 -2.08 -18.18
CA PHE A 13 0.08 -1.35 -16.96
C PHE A 13 0.25 -2.21 -15.69
N ILE A 14 -0.29 -3.44 -15.70
CA ILE A 14 -0.19 -4.38 -14.57
C ILE A 14 1.28 -4.67 -14.24
N GLU A 15 2.11 -4.92 -15.25
CA GLU A 15 3.52 -5.24 -15.08
C GLU A 15 4.34 -4.03 -14.63
N ARG A 16 4.09 -2.84 -15.20
CA ARG A 16 4.76 -1.59 -14.80
C ARG A 16 4.39 -1.16 -13.38
N LEU A 17 3.15 -1.36 -12.92
CA LEU A 17 2.79 -1.12 -11.52
C LEU A 17 3.44 -2.14 -10.58
N GLY A 18 3.66 -3.37 -11.06
CA GLY A 18 4.54 -4.35 -10.41
C GLY A 18 5.98 -3.85 -10.24
N LEU A 19 6.56 -3.27 -11.28
CA LEU A 19 7.92 -2.69 -11.25
C LEU A 19 8.03 -1.47 -10.34
N ILE A 20 7.03 -0.57 -10.34
CA ILE A 20 6.97 0.58 -9.42
C ILE A 20 6.96 0.09 -7.96
N SER A 21 6.07 -0.85 -7.64
CA SER A 21 5.99 -1.44 -6.29
C SER A 21 7.31 -2.13 -5.89
N GLN A 22 8.02 -2.75 -6.84
CA GLN A 22 9.35 -3.32 -6.60
C GLN A 22 10.43 -2.25 -6.32
N ALA A 23 10.39 -1.11 -7.01
CA ALA A 23 11.31 0.02 -6.77
C ALA A 23 11.05 0.70 -5.41
N GLU A 24 9.80 0.68 -4.94
CA GLU A 24 9.39 1.16 -3.61
C GLU A 24 9.70 0.14 -2.48
N GLY A 25 10.42 -0.95 -2.77
CA GLY A 25 10.82 -1.97 -1.79
C GLY A 25 9.72 -2.96 -1.42
N MET A 26 8.54 -2.90 -2.05
CA MET A 26 7.47 -3.87 -1.88
C MET A 26 7.61 -5.07 -2.83
N PRO A 27 6.93 -6.21 -2.59
CA PRO A 27 6.98 -7.33 -3.52
C PRO A 27 6.26 -7.00 -4.84
N ARG A 28 6.93 -7.19 -5.98
CA ARG A 28 6.41 -6.96 -7.35
C ARG A 28 4.98 -7.49 -7.59
N ILE A 29 4.62 -8.62 -6.96
CA ILE A 29 3.29 -9.23 -7.08
C ILE A 29 2.19 -8.40 -6.41
N SER A 30 2.49 -7.63 -5.35
CA SER A 30 1.54 -6.69 -4.76
C SER A 30 1.19 -5.57 -5.74
N GLY A 31 2.17 -5.00 -6.44
CA GLY A 31 1.92 -4.05 -7.53
C GLY A 31 1.12 -4.63 -8.69
N ARG A 32 1.39 -5.88 -9.10
CA ARG A 32 0.60 -6.58 -10.15
C ARG A 32 -0.85 -6.85 -9.73
N ILE A 33 -1.08 -7.25 -8.47
CA ILE A 33 -2.44 -7.43 -7.92
C ILE A 33 -3.18 -6.09 -7.86
N LEU A 34 -2.52 -5.04 -7.37
CA LEU A 34 -3.09 -3.69 -7.37
C LEU A 34 -3.44 -3.23 -8.79
N GLY A 35 -2.59 -3.52 -9.78
CA GLY A 35 -2.81 -3.18 -11.19
C GLY A 35 -4.06 -3.85 -11.77
N VAL A 36 -4.36 -5.10 -11.38
CA VAL A 36 -5.64 -5.75 -11.71
C VAL A 36 -6.80 -5.04 -11.03
N LEU A 37 -6.73 -4.82 -9.72
CA LEU A 37 -7.85 -4.25 -8.96
C LEU A 37 -8.12 -2.75 -9.25
N VAL A 38 -7.17 -2.05 -9.89
CA VAL A 38 -7.35 -0.68 -10.43
C VAL A 38 -8.04 -0.67 -11.80
N LEU A 39 -7.83 -1.68 -12.63
CA LEU A 39 -8.39 -1.76 -14.00
C LEU A 39 -9.73 -2.51 -14.11
N PHE A 40 -10.15 -3.21 -13.05
CA PHE A 40 -11.32 -4.07 -13.04
C PHE A 40 -12.12 -3.86 -11.74
N ASP A 41 -13.34 -3.34 -11.85
CA ASP A 41 -14.25 -3.04 -10.71
C ASP A 41 -14.89 -4.31 -10.09
N GLU A 42 -14.90 -5.42 -10.85
CA GLU A 42 -15.38 -6.71 -10.35
C GLU A 42 -14.43 -7.29 -9.26
N PRO A 43 -14.96 -7.92 -8.20
CA PRO A 43 -14.12 -8.46 -7.14
C PRO A 43 -13.55 -9.83 -7.55
N PHE A 44 -12.24 -10.06 -7.32
CA PHE A 44 -11.50 -11.26 -7.77
C PHE A 44 -11.22 -12.25 -6.62
N SER A 45 -11.40 -13.54 -6.86
CA SER A 45 -11.00 -14.60 -5.93
C SER A 45 -9.49 -14.88 -5.99
N PHE A 46 -8.96 -15.57 -4.98
CA PHE A 46 -7.58 -16.10 -5.00
C PHE A 46 -7.25 -16.88 -6.28
N SER A 47 -8.21 -17.67 -6.78
CA SER A 47 -8.05 -18.48 -7.98
C SER A 47 -7.91 -17.60 -9.23
N GLN A 48 -8.80 -16.63 -9.40
CA GLN A 48 -8.79 -15.73 -10.56
C GLN A 48 -7.55 -14.82 -10.58
N LEU A 49 -7.09 -14.32 -9.43
CA LEU A 49 -5.82 -13.57 -9.36
C LEU A 49 -4.61 -14.47 -9.67
N SER A 50 -4.61 -15.71 -9.18
CA SER A 50 -3.53 -16.69 -9.41
C SER A 50 -3.41 -17.05 -10.89
N GLU A 51 -4.54 -17.28 -11.55
CA GLU A 51 -4.66 -17.53 -12.99
C GLU A 51 -4.30 -16.29 -13.83
N LYS A 52 -4.93 -15.13 -13.55
CA LYS A 52 -4.73 -13.91 -14.36
C LYS A 52 -3.30 -13.36 -14.27
N LEU A 53 -2.59 -13.59 -13.18
CA LEU A 53 -1.21 -13.13 -12.99
C LEU A 53 -0.15 -14.23 -13.21
N GLN A 54 -0.57 -15.48 -13.47
CA GLN A 54 0.30 -16.65 -13.63
C GLN A 54 1.27 -16.84 -12.43
N VAL A 55 0.72 -16.81 -11.21
CA VAL A 55 1.47 -17.03 -9.96
C VAL A 55 0.69 -17.90 -8.98
N SER A 56 1.38 -18.53 -8.03
CA SER A 56 0.74 -19.45 -7.07
C SER A 56 -0.28 -18.77 -6.15
N ARG A 57 -1.34 -19.50 -5.74
CA ARG A 57 -2.32 -19.02 -4.75
C ARG A 57 -1.68 -18.61 -3.42
N ALA A 58 -0.57 -19.24 -3.03
CA ALA A 58 0.21 -18.84 -1.85
C ALA A 58 0.83 -17.44 -2.03
N SER A 59 1.37 -17.14 -3.22
CA SER A 59 1.87 -15.79 -3.55
C SER A 59 0.74 -14.76 -3.50
N ILE A 60 -0.43 -15.06 -4.08
CA ILE A 60 -1.60 -14.17 -3.97
C ILE A 60 -1.97 -13.94 -2.49
N SER A 61 -2.07 -15.00 -1.68
CA SER A 61 -2.42 -14.92 -0.25
C SER A 61 -1.53 -13.97 0.56
N THR A 62 -0.21 -14.08 0.39
CA THR A 62 0.75 -13.18 1.06
C THR A 62 0.60 -11.74 0.58
N ASN A 63 0.43 -11.52 -0.73
CA ASN A 63 0.40 -10.17 -1.31
C ASN A 63 -0.95 -9.47 -1.10
N THR A 64 -2.08 -10.16 -1.15
CA THR A 64 -3.38 -9.57 -0.77
C THR A 64 -3.37 -9.20 0.71
N ARG A 65 -2.82 -10.04 1.60
CA ARG A 65 -2.72 -9.72 3.03
C ARG A 65 -1.86 -8.48 3.32
N LEU A 66 -0.82 -8.23 2.51
CA LEU A 66 -0.04 -6.99 2.57
C LEU A 66 -0.89 -5.78 2.15
N LEU A 67 -1.58 -5.86 1.01
CA LEU A 67 -2.47 -4.79 0.53
C LEU A 67 -3.66 -4.52 1.48
N GLU A 68 -4.17 -5.55 2.17
CA GLU A 68 -5.19 -5.41 3.22
C GLU A 68 -4.65 -4.67 4.44
N THR A 69 -3.43 -5.01 4.88
CA THR A 69 -2.73 -4.30 5.97
C THR A 69 -2.49 -2.83 5.62
N LEU A 70 -2.17 -2.54 4.35
CA LEU A 70 -2.06 -1.19 3.80
C LEU A 70 -3.43 -0.50 3.60
N SER A 71 -4.55 -1.17 3.89
CA SER A 71 -5.93 -0.68 3.76
C SER A 71 -6.32 -0.18 2.36
N ILE A 72 -5.59 -0.57 1.31
CA ILE A 72 -5.90 -0.20 -0.08
C ILE A 72 -6.93 -1.14 -0.73
N ILE A 73 -6.99 -2.40 -0.27
CA ILE A 73 -8.01 -3.38 -0.65
C ILE A 73 -8.86 -3.84 0.54
N GLU A 74 -9.95 -4.54 0.26
CA GLU A 74 -10.83 -5.20 1.22
C GLU A 74 -11.27 -6.59 0.72
N ARG A 75 -11.64 -7.47 1.66
CA ARG A 75 -12.33 -8.71 1.35
C ARG A 75 -13.84 -8.48 1.23
N THR A 76 -14.45 -9.19 0.30
CA THR A 76 -15.89 -9.32 0.17
C THR A 76 -16.27 -10.79 -0.05
N THR A 77 -17.51 -11.14 0.24
CA THR A 77 -18.11 -12.45 -0.04
C THR A 77 -19.24 -12.28 -1.05
N LYS A 78 -19.70 -13.38 -1.64
CA LYS A 78 -20.89 -13.41 -2.50
C LYS A 78 -21.92 -14.38 -1.90
N PRO A 79 -23.23 -14.07 -1.90
CA PRO A 79 -24.25 -14.98 -1.39
C PRO A 79 -24.17 -16.36 -2.06
N GLY A 80 -24.23 -17.43 -1.26
CA GLY A 80 -24.08 -18.82 -1.73
C GLY A 80 -22.64 -19.30 -1.93
N GLU A 81 -21.66 -18.41 -2.04
CA GLU A 81 -20.25 -18.79 -2.22
C GLU A 81 -19.47 -18.88 -0.90
N ARG A 82 -18.59 -19.88 -0.79
CA ARG A 82 -17.72 -20.11 0.38
C ARG A 82 -16.33 -19.47 0.27
N GLN A 83 -16.02 -18.80 -0.85
CA GLN A 83 -14.70 -18.22 -1.11
C GLN A 83 -14.65 -16.71 -0.85
N ASN A 84 -13.47 -16.23 -0.43
CA ASN A 84 -13.19 -14.80 -0.30
C ASN A 84 -12.83 -14.20 -1.66
N TYR A 85 -13.31 -12.98 -1.87
CA TYR A 85 -13.03 -12.13 -3.02
C TYR A 85 -12.34 -10.83 -2.56
N PHE A 86 -11.60 -10.19 -3.46
CA PHE A 86 -10.83 -8.96 -3.22
C PHE A 86 -11.21 -7.86 -4.21
N ARG A 87 -11.30 -6.62 -3.72
CA ARG A 87 -11.47 -5.40 -4.52
C ARG A 87 -10.74 -4.23 -3.87
N LEU A 88 -10.53 -3.14 -4.61
CA LEU A 88 -10.19 -1.86 -4.00
C LEU A 88 -11.24 -1.45 -2.96
N ARG A 89 -10.81 -0.76 -1.90
CA ARG A 89 -11.75 -0.05 -1.03
C ARG A 89 -12.37 1.13 -1.78
N LYS A 90 -13.54 1.60 -1.35
CA LYS A 90 -14.24 2.77 -1.93
C LYS A 90 -13.34 4.01 -2.04
N ASN A 91 -12.54 4.29 -1.01
CA ASN A 91 -11.59 5.40 -0.96
C ASN A 91 -10.17 4.85 -0.69
N PRO A 92 -9.52 4.19 -1.66
CA PRO A 92 -8.39 3.30 -1.39
C PRO A 92 -7.12 4.09 -1.07
N TYR A 93 -6.83 5.16 -1.83
CA TYR A 93 -5.67 6.01 -1.65
C TYR A 93 -5.76 6.87 -0.37
N VAL A 94 -6.96 7.34 -0.01
CA VAL A 94 -7.20 8.03 1.29
C VAL A 94 -6.99 7.06 2.46
N SER A 95 -7.40 5.80 2.32
CA SER A 95 -7.21 4.78 3.36
C SER A 95 -5.73 4.42 3.54
N LEU A 96 -4.99 4.26 2.43
CA LEU A 96 -3.53 4.11 2.43
C LEU A 96 -2.84 5.29 3.11
N MET A 97 -3.22 6.52 2.74
CA MET A 97 -2.62 7.76 3.28
C MET A 97 -2.89 7.94 4.77
N ARG A 98 -4.10 7.60 5.25
CA ARG A 98 -4.39 7.55 6.70
C ARG A 98 -3.53 6.51 7.42
N GLY A 99 -3.31 5.34 6.83
CA GLY A 99 -2.37 4.34 7.35
C GLY A 99 -0.92 4.83 7.41
N ILE A 100 -0.48 5.67 6.45
CA ILE A 100 0.83 6.32 6.47
C ILE A 100 0.87 7.40 7.56
N GLN A 101 -0.16 8.24 7.67
CA GLN A 101 -0.27 9.28 8.72
C GLN A 101 -0.15 8.71 10.13
N THR A 102 -0.86 7.61 10.45
CA THR A 102 -0.74 6.92 11.75
C THR A 102 0.70 6.44 12.02
N ARG A 103 1.40 5.92 11.00
CA ARG A 103 2.80 5.50 11.15
C ARG A 103 3.76 6.67 11.34
N MET A 104 3.52 7.82 10.71
CA MET A 104 4.35 9.02 10.89
C MET A 104 4.17 9.65 12.27
N LEU A 105 2.94 9.64 12.84
CA LEU A 105 2.70 10.10 14.21
C LEU A 105 3.45 9.23 15.23
N TYR A 106 3.34 7.90 15.14
CA TYR A 106 4.08 6.99 16.00
C TYR A 106 5.61 7.09 15.82
N ALA A 107 6.08 7.33 14.59
CA ALA A 107 7.50 7.55 14.34
C ALA A 107 8.01 8.89 14.88
N GLN A 108 7.17 9.93 14.94
CA GLN A 108 7.49 11.18 15.64
C GLN A 108 7.61 10.94 17.15
N GLU A 109 6.61 10.29 17.77
CA GLU A 109 6.56 9.94 19.19
C GLU A 109 7.85 9.21 19.65
N VAL A 110 8.26 8.15 18.94
CA VAL A 110 9.49 7.39 19.23
C VAL A 110 10.78 8.23 19.07
N VAL A 111 10.80 9.20 18.15
CA VAL A 111 11.97 10.09 17.96
C VAL A 111 11.99 11.20 19.02
N GLU A 112 10.83 11.70 19.43
CA GLU A 112 10.65 12.70 20.47
C GLU A 112 11.08 12.14 21.84
N GLU A 113 10.60 10.94 22.20
CA GLU A 113 11.07 10.19 23.38
C GLU A 113 12.59 9.98 23.37
N ALA A 114 13.15 9.54 22.24
CA ALA A 114 14.60 9.32 22.11
C ALA A 114 15.41 10.62 22.22
N ARG A 115 14.86 11.75 21.75
CA ARG A 115 15.48 13.08 21.87
C ARG A 115 15.48 13.58 23.32
N GLU A 116 14.46 13.27 24.09
CA GLU A 116 14.37 13.68 25.51
C GLU A 116 15.19 12.78 26.45
N GLN A 117 15.28 11.48 26.15
CA GLN A 117 16.01 10.52 26.99
C GLN A 117 17.53 10.50 26.74
N LEU A 118 18.01 10.91 25.56
CA LEU A 118 19.44 10.88 25.23
C LEU A 118 20.18 12.16 25.70
N PRO A 119 21.42 12.05 26.22
CA PRO A 119 22.09 13.19 26.82
C PRO A 119 22.39 14.33 25.83
N GLU A 120 22.18 15.58 26.24
CA GLU A 120 22.38 16.78 25.39
C GLU A 120 23.80 16.88 24.80
N GLN A 121 24.81 16.41 25.54
CA GLN A 121 26.21 16.38 25.06
C GLN A 121 26.42 15.46 23.84
N TRP A 122 25.45 14.61 23.48
CA TRP A 122 25.41 13.90 22.19
C TRP A 122 24.84 14.80 21.08
N SER A 123 25.38 16.02 20.95
CA SER A 123 24.86 17.09 20.08
C SER A 123 24.64 16.65 18.63
N GLY A 124 25.52 15.81 18.08
CA GLY A 124 25.37 15.24 16.73
C GLY A 124 24.21 14.24 16.59
N ALA A 125 23.82 13.54 17.67
CA ALA A 125 22.63 12.68 17.69
C ALA A 125 21.36 13.52 17.91
N GLN A 126 21.39 14.44 18.89
CA GLN A 126 20.33 15.40 19.17
C GLN A 126 19.88 16.17 17.92
N LYS A 127 20.84 16.70 17.14
CA LYS A 127 20.54 17.37 15.87
C LYS A 127 19.82 16.45 14.86
N ARG A 128 20.28 15.21 14.67
CA ARG A 128 19.65 14.28 13.71
C ARG A 128 18.25 13.84 14.15
N LEU A 129 18.02 13.71 15.46
CA LEU A 129 16.69 13.43 16.01
C LEU A 129 15.75 14.61 15.75
N GLN A 130 16.19 15.84 16.01
CA GLN A 130 15.41 17.05 15.71
C GLN A 130 15.12 17.21 14.20
N GLU A 131 16.08 16.90 13.33
CA GLU A 131 15.89 16.90 11.86
C GLU A 131 14.84 15.84 11.42
N LEU A 132 14.83 14.67 12.05
CA LEU A 132 13.89 13.58 11.75
C LEU A 132 12.48 13.82 12.35
N GLU A 133 12.40 14.33 13.57
CA GLU A 133 11.16 14.78 14.23
C GLU A 133 10.45 15.82 13.35
N LYS A 134 11.21 16.82 12.89
CA LYS A 134 10.71 17.86 11.98
C LYS A 134 10.22 17.26 10.66
N PHE A 135 10.96 16.32 10.07
CA PHE A 135 10.54 15.64 8.83
C PHE A 135 9.19 14.92 8.98
N TYR A 136 9.00 14.13 10.05
CA TYR A 136 7.73 13.44 10.27
C TYR A 136 6.57 14.41 10.48
N LYS A 137 6.79 15.48 11.23
CA LYS A 137 5.80 16.55 11.48
C LYS A 137 5.42 17.31 10.21
N ASP A 138 6.40 17.78 9.44
CA ASP A 138 6.19 18.46 8.15
C ASP A 138 5.43 17.54 7.16
N PHE A 139 5.85 16.28 7.04
CA PHE A 139 5.20 15.28 6.16
C PHE A 139 3.76 15.00 6.58
N TYR A 140 3.51 14.81 7.88
CA TYR A 140 2.17 14.62 8.41
C TYR A 140 1.26 15.79 8.02
N HIS A 141 1.67 17.03 8.32
CA HIS A 141 0.90 18.22 7.97
C HIS A 141 0.65 18.37 6.46
N ALA A 142 1.67 18.13 5.62
CA ALA A 142 1.50 18.17 4.17
C ALA A 142 0.51 17.11 3.65
N SER A 143 0.53 15.90 4.23
CA SER A 143 -0.35 14.80 3.81
C SER A 143 -1.84 15.03 4.15
N LEU A 144 -2.17 15.91 5.10
CA LEU A 144 -3.57 16.21 5.48
C LEU A 144 -4.39 16.76 4.30
N ALA A 145 -3.75 17.45 3.37
CA ALA A 145 -4.39 17.97 2.15
C ALA A 145 -4.94 16.86 1.21
N ILE A 146 -4.52 15.61 1.42
CA ILE A 146 -4.95 14.41 0.68
C ILE A 146 -6.12 13.70 1.39
N THR A 147 -6.21 13.80 2.73
CA THR A 147 -7.13 13.00 3.55
C THR A 147 -8.28 13.78 4.19
N ASN A 148 -8.26 15.11 4.11
CA ASN A 148 -9.29 16.03 4.60
C ASN A 148 -10.24 16.53 3.49
N LYS A 149 -10.42 15.71 2.44
CA LYS A 149 -11.42 15.87 1.36
C LYS A 149 -12.40 14.69 1.39
#